data_AF-A0A923BMK9-F1
#
_entry.id   AF-A0A923BMK9-F1
#
_cell.length_a   1.000
_cell.length_b   1.000
_cell.length_c   1.000
_cell.angle_alpha   90.00
_cell.angle_beta   90.00
_cell.angle_gamma   90.00
#
_symmetry.space_group_name_H-M   'P 1'
#
loop_
_entity.id
_entity.type
_entity.pdbx_description
1 polymer ?
#
loop_
_entity_poly.entity_id
_entity_poly.type
_entity_poly.pdbx_seq_one_letter_code
_entity_poly.pdbx_strand_id
1 'polypeptide(L)' 'MKITVVGAGNVGATCADVLAYREVANEIVLVDIKEGLAEGKALDIWQKAPIDLYDSRT' A
#
# COMPACT_ATOMS: atom_id res chain seq x y z
N MET A 1 -10.31 4.68 -8.65
CA MET A 1 -9.57 5.87 -8.15
C MET A 1 -8.14 5.46 -7.82
N LYS A 2 -7.15 6.31 -8.13
CA LYS A 2 -5.72 6.07 -7.87
C LYS A 2 -5.20 7.04 -6.82
N ILE A 3 -4.49 6.54 -5.81
CA ILE A 3 -3.85 7.34 -4.75
C ILE A 3 -2.36 7.05 -4.73
N THR A 4 -1.55 8.09 -4.51
CA THR A 4 -0.10 7.95 -4.32
C THR A 4 0.29 8.40 -2.92
N VAL A 5 1.01 7.55 -2.19
CA VAL A 5 1.59 7.83 -0.88
C VAL A 5 3.08 8.05 -1.06
N VAL A 6 3.55 9.27 -0.80
CA VAL A 6 4.97 9.65 -0.89
C VAL A 6 5.61 9.51 0.49
N GLY A 7 6.52 8.55 0.61
CA GLY A 7 7.18 8.11 1.84
C GLY A 7 6.60 6.78 2.35
N ALA A 8 7.40 5.71 2.32
CA ALA A 8 7.07 4.35 2.78
C ALA A 8 7.60 4.07 4.21
N GLY A 9 7.85 5.12 5.00
CA GLY A 9 8.12 5.02 6.44
C GLY A 9 6.89 4.49 7.21
N ASN A 10 7.01 4.34 8.54
CA ASN A 10 5.97 3.70 9.37
C ASN A 10 4.56 4.30 9.15
N VAL A 11 4.46 5.62 9.08
CA VAL A 11 3.16 6.31 8.89
C VAL A 11 2.63 6.10 7.46
N GLY A 12 3.47 6.27 6.44
CA GLY A 12 3.04 6.13 5.05
C GLY A 12 2.67 4.69 4.69
N ALA A 13 3.43 3.72 5.18
CA ALA A 13 3.10 2.29 5.04
C ALA A 13 1.76 1.96 5.71
N THR A 14 1.52 2.44 6.94
CA THR A 14 0.23 2.22 7.63
C THR A 14 -0.92 2.93 6.92
N CYS A 15 -0.67 4.13 6.36
CA CYS A 15 -1.66 4.84 5.57
C CYS A 15 -2.06 4.03 4.33
N ALA A 16 -1.08 3.54 3.56
CA ALA A 16 -1.35 2.70 2.40
C ALA A 16 -2.07 1.39 2.77
N ASP A 17 -1.69 0.78 3.90
CA ASP A 17 -2.34 -0.44 4.40
C ASP A 17 -3.82 -0.22 4.72
N VAL A 18 -4.14 0.85 5.45
CA VAL A 18 -5.54 1.19 5.79
C VAL A 18 -6.33 1.61 4.56
N LEU A 19 -5.71 2.30 3.60
CA LEU A 19 -6.34 2.64 2.32
C LEU A 19 -6.73 1.38 1.53
N ALA A 20 -5.85 0.37 1.50
CA ALA A 20 -6.10 -0.90 0.82
C ALA A 20 -7.17 -1.73 1.54
N TYR A 21 -7.01 -1.92 2.85
CA TYR A 21 -7.93 -2.68 3.70
C TYR A 21 -9.36 -2.12 3.69
N ARG A 22 -9.52 -0.80 3.56
CA ARG A 22 -10.83 -0.14 3.48
C ARG A 22 -11.33 0.08 2.06
N GLU A 23 -10.62 -0.42 1.06
CA GLU A 23 -10.95 -0.27 -0.37
C GLU A 23 -11.24 1.18 -0.80
N VAL A 24 -10.46 2.12 -0.24
CA VAL A 24 -10.64 3.55 -0.53
C VAL A 24 -10.25 3.88 -1.97
N ALA A 25 -9.30 3.12 -2.54
CA ALA A 25 -8.82 3.30 -3.90
C ALA A 25 -8.52 1.96 -4.57
N ASN A 26 -8.80 1.85 -5.86
CA ASN A 26 -8.50 0.63 -6.64
C ASN A 26 -7.01 0.43 -6.89
N GLU A 27 -6.23 1.52 -6.88
CA GLU A 27 -4.78 1.51 -7.06
C GLU A 27 -4.12 2.46 -6.07
N ILE A 28 -3.15 1.96 -5.33
CA ILE A 28 -2.37 2.67 -4.33
C ILE A 28 -0.91 2.54 -4.75
N VAL A 29 -0.20 3.65 -4.88
CA VAL A 29 1.22 3.65 -5.27
C VAL A 29 2.05 4.16 -4.10
N LEU A 30 2.99 3.35 -3.61
CA LEU A 30 3.99 3.80 -2.65
C LEU A 30 5.26 4.23 -3.39
N VAL A 31 5.83 5.35 -2.95
CA VAL A 31 7.11 5.84 -3.45
C VAL A 31 7.99 6.22 -2.27
N ASP A 32 9.27 5.87 -2.31
CA ASP A 32 10.26 6.25 -1.30
C ASP A 32 11.61 6.54 -1.95
N ILE A 33 12.45 7.32 -1.26
CA ILE A 33 13.84 7.59 -1.66
C ILE A 33 14.74 6.37 -1.42
N LYS A 34 14.40 5.55 -0.43
CA LYS A 34 15.13 4.33 -0.13
C LYS A 34 14.69 3.20 -1.06
N GLU A 35 15.60 2.81 -1.95
CA GLU A 35 15.41 1.70 -2.89
C GLU A 35 14.96 0.41 -2.16
N GLY A 36 13.96 -0.27 -2.73
CA GLY A 36 13.42 -1.53 -2.22
C GLY A 36 12.46 -1.40 -1.03
N LEU A 37 12.38 -0.23 -0.38
CA LEU A 37 11.50 -0.05 0.79
C LEU A 37 10.03 0.00 0.37
N ALA A 38 9.70 0.83 -0.62
CA ALA A 38 8.32 0.99 -1.08
C ALA A 38 7.78 -0.31 -1.70
N GLU A 39 8.61 -1.00 -2.47
CA GLU A 39 8.31 -2.27 -3.13
C GLU A 39 8.07 -3.37 -2.09
N GLY A 40 8.91 -3.45 -1.06
CA GLY A 40 8.73 -4.41 0.03
C GLY A 40 7.44 -4.17 0.82
N LYS A 41 7.10 -2.90 1.09
CA LYS A 41 5.85 -2.55 1.78
C LYS A 41 4.62 -2.82 0.93
N ALA A 42 4.64 -2.47 -0.36
CA ALA A 42 3.56 -2.75 -1.29
C ALA A 42 3.29 -4.25 -1.43
N LEU A 43 4.34 -5.07 -1.53
CA LEU A 43 4.23 -6.52 -1.59
C LEU A 43 3.63 -7.11 -0.31
N ASP A 44 4.11 -6.68 0.86
CA ASP A 44 3.60 -7.13 2.17
C ASP A 44 2.11 -6.82 2.33
N ILE A 45 1.69 -5.61 1.97
CA ILE A 45 0.27 -5.23 1.97
C ILE A 45 -0.50 -6.10 0.97
N TRP A 46 -0.03 -6.30 -0.25
CA TRP A 46 -0.79 -7.11 -1.22
C TRP A 46 -0.92 -8.60 -0.83
N GLN A 47 0.09 -9.15 -0.14
CA GLN A 47 0.10 -10.56 0.25
C GLN A 47 -0.98 -10.94 1.27
N LYS A 48 -1.43 -10.01 2.13
CA LYS A 48 -2.54 -10.28 3.06
C LYS A 48 -3.93 -10.08 2.46
N ALA A 49 -4.02 -9.49 1.26
CA ALA A 49 -5.29 -9.20 0.59
C ALA A 49 -6.25 -10.40 0.47
N PRO A 50 -5.79 -11.63 0.14
CA PRO A 50 -6.67 -12.80 0.08
C PRO A 50 -7.28 -13.22 1.43
N ILE A 51 -6.65 -12.85 2.54
CA ILE A 51 -7.12 -13.14 3.89
C ILE A 51 -8.11 -12.06 4.37
N ASP A 52 -7.77 -10.79 4.11
CA ASP A 52 -8.57 -9.64 4.51
C ASP A 52 -9.70 -9.30 3.52
N LEU A 53 -9.77 -10.01 2.39
CA LEU A 53 -10.82 -9.94 1.36
C LEU A 53 -10.95 -8.56 0.68
N TYR A 54 -9.83 -7.92 0.33
CA TYR A 54 -9.81 -6.74 -0.54
C TYR A 54 -9.06 -6.99 -1.85
N ASP A 55 -9.31 -6.15 -2.86
CA ASP A 55 -8.64 -6.24 -4.17
C ASP A 55 -7.89 -4.96 -4.60
N SER A 56 -7.76 -4.00 -3.69
CA SER A 56 -7.04 -2.74 -3.92
C SER A 56 -5.56 -2.98 -4.23
N ARG A 57 -5.15 -2.73 -5.48
CA ARG A 57 -3.79 -2.98 -5.94
C ARG A 57 -2.80 -2.01 -5.30
N THR A 58 -1.90 -2.52 -4.46
CA THR A 58 -0.80 -1.78 -3.84
C THR A 58 0.54 -2.04 -4.52
#